data_AF-A0A1G1GA39-F1
#
_entry.id   AF-A0A1G1GA39-F1
#
_cell.length_a   1.000
_cell.length_b   1.000
_cell.length_c   1.000
_cell.angle_alpha   90.00
_cell.angle_beta   90.00
_cell.angle_gamma   90.00
#
_symmetry.space_group_name_H-M   'P 1'
#
loop_
_entity.id
_entity.type
_entity.pdbx_description
1 polymer ?
#
loop_
_entity_poly.entity_id
_entity_poly.type
_entity_poly.pdbx_seq_one_letter_code
_entity_poly.pdbx_strand_id
1 'polypeptide(L)'
;MLKLAFDICLSFLGLLLLLPFFVVIAILIKFDSRGPIFFKHTRIGKNGKPFKMYKFRTMIETKTFIGPSLSPENDPRVTSLGGILRRFKINELPQLINVLKGDMSFVGPRPEVQEFVDLYSNEEKKVLSVRPGIVGPNQIFMRNEEELYPLGVDVREHYIKYIMPQKLRIDLNYINSRSFLIDLKYIFQGAMVTITGAISRRHFLNQKSQIGLFFIDTFLCMFSYFLSYLLRLEGNFPPKELIIFFHVLPYLLMIRMSVFIYFGFYNTLIRFIS
;
A
#
# COMPACT_ATOMS: atom_id res chain seq x y z
N MET A 1 -26.70 -10.63 -10.26
CA MET A 1 -26.87 -10.68 -8.79
C MET A 1 -25.80 -11.51 -8.08
N LEU A 2 -25.35 -12.64 -8.67
CA LEU A 2 -24.27 -13.48 -8.11
C LEU A 2 -23.00 -12.71 -7.71
N LYS A 3 -22.46 -11.86 -8.59
CA LYS A 3 -21.27 -11.04 -8.29
C LYS A 3 -21.44 -10.15 -7.06
N LEU A 4 -22.61 -9.51 -6.91
CA LEU A 4 -22.86 -8.63 -5.76
C LEU A 4 -22.92 -9.41 -4.45
N ALA A 5 -23.56 -10.58 -4.44
CA ALA A 5 -23.59 -11.44 -3.26
C ALA A 5 -22.17 -11.91 -2.91
N PHE A 6 -21.38 -12.33 -3.90
CA PHE A 6 -19.97 -12.68 -3.72
C PHE A 6 -19.16 -11.53 -3.12
N ASP A 7 -19.29 -10.32 -3.68
CA ASP A 7 -18.59 -9.12 -3.22
C ASP A 7 -18.95 -8.78 -1.76
N ILE A 8 -20.24 -8.82 -1.40
CA ILE A 8 -20.70 -8.54 -0.04
C ILE A 8 -20.21 -9.60 0.95
N CYS A 9 -20.37 -10.88 0.63
CA CYS A 9 -19.94 -11.98 1.52
C CYS A 9 -18.42 -11.96 1.76
N LEU A 10 -17.64 -11.82 0.68
CA LEU A 10 -16.19 -11.83 0.78
C LEU A 10 -15.65 -10.57 1.48
N SER A 11 -16.27 -9.41 1.26
CA SER A 11 -15.88 -8.18 1.96
C SER A 11 -16.23 -8.23 3.44
N PHE A 12 -17.38 -8.80 3.80
CA PHE A 12 -17.75 -9.03 5.20
C PHE A 12 -16.76 -9.95 5.92
N LEU A 13 -16.47 -11.12 5.33
CA LEU A 13 -15.49 -12.06 5.88
C LEU A 13 -14.09 -11.43 5.96
N GLY A 14 -13.66 -10.73 4.91
CA GLY A 14 -12.38 -10.04 4.88
C GLY A 14 -12.26 -8.97 5.97
N LEU A 15 -13.31 -8.17 6.20
CA LEU A 15 -13.33 -7.19 7.27
C LEU A 15 -13.28 -7.83 8.66
N LEU A 16 -14.00 -8.93 8.87
CA LEU A 16 -13.99 -9.65 10.15
C LEU A 16 -12.60 -10.21 10.45
N LEU A 17 -11.97 -10.85 9.48
CA LEU A 17 -10.62 -11.43 9.61
C LEU A 17 -9.53 -10.35 9.79
N LEU A 18 -9.66 -9.22 9.09
CA LEU A 18 -8.69 -8.12 9.15
C LEU A 18 -8.94 -7.13 10.30
N LEU A 19 -10.01 -7.30 11.08
CA LEU A 19 -10.36 -6.35 12.14
C LEU A 19 -9.23 -6.15 13.16
N PRO A 20 -8.57 -7.19 13.71
CA PRO A 20 -7.45 -7.02 14.63
C PRO A 20 -6.29 -6.25 13.98
N PHE A 21 -6.03 -6.53 12.70
CA PHE A 21 -4.98 -5.86 11.92
C PHE A 21 -5.30 -4.38 11.68
N PHE A 22 -6.57 -4.04 11.43
CA PHE A 22 -7.02 -2.65 11.27
C PHE A 22 -6.83 -1.85 12.55
N VAL A 23 -7.05 -2.45 13.72
CA VAL A 23 -6.82 -1.80 15.03
C VAL A 23 -5.34 -1.47 15.20
N VAL A 24 -4.45 -2.42 14.91
CA VAL A 24 -2.99 -2.19 14.98
C VAL A 24 -2.58 -1.04 14.04
N ILE A 25 -3.01 -1.08 12.78
CA ILE A 25 -2.70 0.00 11.81
C ILE A 25 -3.25 1.34 12.31
N ALA A 26 -4.48 1.37 12.84
CA ALA A 26 -5.09 2.59 13.34
C ALA A 26 -4.28 3.24 14.47
N ILE A 27 -3.76 2.43 15.40
CA ILE A 27 -2.88 2.86 16.48
C ILE A 27 -1.56 3.40 15.91
N LEU A 28 -0.92 2.66 14.99
CA LEU A 28 0.33 3.10 14.35
C LEU A 28 0.15 4.43 13.61
N ILE A 29 -0.95 4.63 12.88
CA ILE A 29 -1.27 5.89 12.19
C ILE A 29 -1.41 7.06 13.17
N LYS A 30 -1.93 6.82 14.37
CA LYS A 30 -2.08 7.85 15.41
C LYS A 30 -0.75 8.23 16.05
N PHE A 31 0.20 7.31 16.14
CA PHE A 31 1.56 7.60 16.61
C PHE A 31 2.42 8.27 15.53
N ASP A 32 2.21 7.92 14.27
CA ASP A 32 3.00 8.42 13.14
C ASP A 32 2.65 9.87 12.75
N SER A 33 1.38 10.30 12.83
CA SER A 33 1.00 11.70 12.58
C SER A 33 -0.33 12.12 13.24
N ARG A 34 -0.55 13.42 13.48
CA ARG A 34 -1.84 13.95 14.00
C ARG A 34 -2.92 13.97 12.92
N GLY A 35 -4.13 13.51 13.23
CA GLY A 35 -5.30 13.56 12.32
C GLY A 35 -6.16 12.28 12.33
N PRO A 36 -7.08 12.09 11.37
CA PRO A 36 -7.98 10.93 11.32
C PRO A 36 -7.26 9.65 10.85
N ILE A 37 -7.77 8.48 11.27
CA ILE A 37 -7.23 7.17 10.83
C ILE A 37 -7.54 6.93 9.35
N PHE A 38 -8.78 7.22 8.96
CA PHE A 38 -9.24 7.04 7.59
C PHE A 38 -9.18 8.35 6.82
N PHE A 39 -8.55 8.29 5.66
CA PHE A 39 -8.71 9.30 4.61
C PHE A 39 -9.95 8.95 3.78
N LYS A 40 -10.76 9.96 3.46
CA LYS A 40 -11.98 9.81 2.66
C LYS A 40 -11.88 10.74 1.46
N HIS A 41 -11.98 10.19 0.27
CA HIS A 41 -11.99 10.97 -0.97
C HIS A 41 -13.28 10.68 -1.74
N THR A 42 -14.03 11.73 -2.09
CA THR A 42 -15.17 11.61 -2.99
C THR A 42 -14.70 11.18 -4.38
N ARG A 43 -15.29 10.11 -4.90
CA ARG A 43 -15.03 9.58 -6.24
C ARG A 43 -16.34 9.26 -6.93
N ILE A 44 -16.29 9.11 -8.24
CA ILE A 44 -17.46 8.80 -9.06
C ILE A 44 -17.55 7.30 -9.25
N GLY A 45 -18.70 6.76 -8.85
CA GLY A 45 -19.03 5.34 -8.94
C GLY A 45 -20.00 5.04 -10.05
N LYS A 46 -20.72 3.93 -9.89
CA LYS A 46 -21.66 3.44 -10.89
C LYS A 46 -22.72 4.49 -11.24
N ASN A 47 -22.98 4.65 -12.53
CA ASN A 47 -23.94 5.59 -13.12
C ASN A 47 -23.65 7.05 -12.75
N GLY A 48 -22.38 7.41 -12.54
CA GLY A 48 -22.01 8.79 -12.20
C GLY A 48 -22.29 9.19 -10.75
N LYS A 49 -22.68 8.25 -9.88
CA LYS A 49 -23.03 8.58 -8.49
C LYS A 49 -21.76 8.82 -7.64
N PRO A 50 -21.64 9.96 -6.94
CA PRO A 50 -20.50 10.20 -6.06
C PRO A 50 -20.60 9.32 -4.80
N PHE A 51 -19.45 8.82 -4.34
CA PHE A 51 -19.33 8.06 -3.09
C PHE A 51 -18.01 8.40 -2.38
N LYS A 52 -17.95 8.15 -1.06
CA LYS A 52 -16.73 8.37 -0.26
C LYS A 52 -15.88 7.10 -0.28
N MET A 53 -14.76 7.12 -1.00
CA MET A 53 -13.78 6.03 -1.00
C MET A 53 -12.91 6.10 0.27
N TYR A 54 -12.84 5.00 1.01
CA TYR A 54 -12.07 4.91 2.26
C TYR A 54 -10.66 4.38 2.00
N LYS A 55 -9.66 5.01 2.61
CA LYS A 55 -8.28 4.51 2.69
C LYS A 55 -7.74 4.74 4.09
N PHE A 56 -6.72 3.98 4.49
CA PHE A 56 -5.91 4.41 5.62
C PHE A 56 -5.16 5.68 5.23
N ARG A 57 -5.05 6.60 6.17
CA ARG A 57 -4.30 7.82 5.97
C ARG A 57 -2.82 7.48 5.90
N THR A 58 -2.18 7.92 4.81
CA THR A 58 -0.75 7.76 4.57
C THR A 58 -0.03 9.09 4.38
N MET A 59 -0.76 10.19 4.43
CA MET A 59 -0.24 11.54 4.24
C MET A 59 -0.62 12.44 5.41
N ILE A 60 0.25 13.39 5.71
CA ILE A 60 0.01 14.46 6.69
C ILE A 60 -1.10 15.37 6.16
N GLU A 61 -1.99 15.78 7.05
CA GLU A 61 -3.08 16.69 6.72
C GLU A 61 -2.56 18.13 6.69
N THR A 62 -2.34 18.66 5.48
CA THR A 62 -1.87 20.03 5.27
C THR A 62 -3.02 20.88 4.75
N LYS A 63 -3.46 21.89 5.53
CA LYS A 63 -4.51 22.85 5.12
C LYS A 63 -4.13 23.70 3.90
N THR A 64 -2.85 23.77 3.58
CA THR A 64 -2.24 24.67 2.59
C THR A 64 -1.74 23.96 1.33
N PHE A 65 -1.92 22.65 1.18
CA PHE A 65 -1.41 21.97 -0.01
C PHE A 65 -2.37 22.16 -1.18
N ILE A 66 -1.98 23.08 -2.07
CA ILE A 66 -2.57 23.28 -3.39
C ILE A 66 -1.74 22.44 -4.35
N GLY A 67 -2.20 21.25 -4.67
CA GLY A 67 -1.55 20.39 -5.65
C GLY A 67 -2.53 19.34 -6.17
N PRO A 68 -2.15 18.62 -7.24
CA PRO A 68 -3.06 17.70 -7.90
C PRO A 68 -3.53 16.60 -6.93
N SER A 69 -4.72 16.05 -7.20
CA SER A 69 -5.20 14.82 -6.54
C SER A 69 -4.28 13.61 -6.79
N LEU A 70 -3.31 13.78 -7.70
CA LEU A 70 -2.29 12.83 -8.09
C LEU A 70 -1.07 13.00 -7.18
N SER A 71 -0.52 11.88 -6.70
CA SER A 71 0.64 11.88 -5.80
C SER A 71 1.84 11.29 -6.53
N PRO A 72 2.87 12.10 -6.84
CA PRO A 72 4.13 11.59 -7.40
C PRO A 72 4.92 10.78 -6.36
N GLU A 73 5.93 10.03 -6.83
CA GLU A 73 6.71 9.06 -6.03
C GLU A 73 7.35 9.65 -4.76
N ASN A 74 7.74 10.94 -4.80
CA ASN A 74 8.41 11.65 -3.69
C ASN A 74 7.54 12.77 -3.08
N ASP A 75 6.24 12.54 -2.92
CA ASP A 75 5.36 13.52 -2.29
C ASP A 75 5.73 13.74 -0.81
N PRO A 76 6.14 14.97 -0.40
CA PRO A 76 6.62 15.26 0.95
C PRO A 76 5.56 15.12 2.03
N ARG A 77 4.27 15.00 1.65
CA ARG A 77 3.18 14.75 2.60
C ARG A 77 3.16 13.31 3.08
N VAL A 78 3.81 12.38 2.38
CA VAL A 78 3.77 10.96 2.73
C VAL A 78 4.55 10.71 4.02
N THR A 79 3.87 10.11 4.98
CA THR A 79 4.47 9.74 6.27
C THR A 79 5.35 8.49 6.14
N SER A 80 6.23 8.25 7.11
CA SER A 80 7.10 7.07 7.11
C SER A 80 6.27 5.78 7.12
N LEU A 81 5.28 5.66 8.02
CA LEU A 81 4.33 4.54 7.99
C LEU A 81 3.51 4.53 6.70
N GLY A 82 3.10 5.71 6.23
CA GLY A 82 2.33 5.86 5.00
C GLY A 82 3.01 5.30 3.76
N GLY A 83 4.33 5.50 3.63
CA GLY A 83 5.14 4.91 2.56
C GLY A 83 5.06 3.38 2.57
N ILE A 84 5.18 2.76 3.74
CA ILE A 84 5.05 1.30 3.92
C ILE A 84 3.63 0.85 3.52
N LEU A 85 2.59 1.51 4.05
CA LEU A 85 1.20 1.16 3.77
C LEU A 85 0.86 1.28 2.27
N ARG A 86 1.40 2.28 1.55
CA ARG A 86 1.24 2.44 0.10
C ARG A 86 1.99 1.38 -0.69
N ARG A 87 3.22 1.05 -0.29
CA ARG A 87 4.07 0.04 -0.95
C ARG A 87 3.38 -1.32 -1.01
N PHE A 88 2.83 -1.75 0.12
CA PHE A 88 2.09 -3.01 0.23
C PHE A 88 0.61 -2.88 -0.16
N LYS A 89 0.15 -1.69 -0.59
CA LYS A 89 -1.26 -1.35 -0.85
C LYS A 89 -2.22 -1.66 0.31
N ILE A 90 -1.67 -1.81 1.52
CA ILE A 90 -2.42 -2.00 2.77
C ILE A 90 -3.33 -0.81 3.02
N ASN A 91 -2.92 0.39 2.58
CA ASN A 91 -3.73 1.59 2.70
C ASN A 91 -5.07 1.51 1.97
N GLU A 92 -5.23 0.61 1.00
CA GLU A 92 -6.45 0.43 0.23
C GLU A 92 -7.42 -0.59 0.86
N LEU A 93 -7.01 -1.35 1.89
CA LEU A 93 -7.87 -2.35 2.55
C LEU A 93 -9.19 -1.79 3.12
N PRO A 94 -9.26 -0.54 3.63
CA PRO A 94 -10.54 0.03 4.07
C PRO A 94 -11.60 0.15 2.97
N GLN A 95 -11.22 0.04 1.69
CA GLN A 95 -12.18 -0.03 0.58
C GLN A 95 -13.10 -1.26 0.64
N LEU A 96 -12.74 -2.30 1.42
CA LEU A 96 -13.67 -3.40 1.72
C LEU A 96 -14.98 -2.90 2.35
N ILE A 97 -14.94 -1.79 3.09
CA ILE A 97 -16.13 -1.12 3.62
C ILE A 97 -17.01 -0.57 2.47
N ASN A 98 -16.40 -0.04 1.40
CA ASN A 98 -17.13 0.42 0.22
C ASN A 98 -17.77 -0.73 -0.55
N VAL A 99 -17.08 -1.88 -0.63
CA VAL A 99 -17.63 -3.09 -1.25
C VAL A 99 -18.82 -3.59 -0.44
N LEU A 100 -18.71 -3.67 0.88
CA LEU A 100 -19.79 -4.08 1.77
C LEU A 100 -21.03 -3.16 1.65
N LYS A 101 -20.82 -1.85 1.48
CA LYS A 101 -21.89 -0.85 1.25
C LYS A 101 -22.51 -0.93 -0.15
N GLY A 102 -21.88 -1.64 -1.08
CA GLY A 102 -22.32 -1.74 -2.47
C GLY A 102 -21.92 -0.56 -3.38
N ASP A 103 -21.05 0.34 -2.89
CA ASP A 103 -20.47 1.44 -3.68
C ASP A 103 -19.44 0.90 -4.69
N MET A 104 -18.65 -0.09 -4.25
CA MET A 104 -17.56 -0.72 -5.00
C MET A 104 -17.81 -2.23 -5.18
N SER A 105 -16.94 -2.86 -5.96
CA SER A 105 -16.80 -4.29 -6.20
C SER A 105 -15.35 -4.71 -5.93
N PHE A 106 -15.04 -6.00 -5.77
CA PHE A 106 -13.64 -6.43 -5.71
C PHE A 106 -12.91 -6.16 -7.03
N VAL A 107 -13.59 -6.37 -8.15
CA VAL A 107 -13.05 -6.17 -9.50
C VAL A 107 -13.87 -5.16 -10.27
N GLY A 108 -13.18 -4.21 -10.89
CA GLY A 108 -13.78 -3.17 -11.72
C GLY A 108 -12.82 -2.03 -12.05
N PRO A 109 -13.26 -1.06 -12.88
CA PRO A 109 -12.51 0.15 -13.19
C PRO A 109 -12.12 0.92 -11.93
N ARG A 110 -11.00 1.66 -11.98
CA ARG A 110 -10.60 2.51 -10.85
C ARG A 110 -11.52 3.73 -10.77
N PRO A 111 -12.07 4.10 -9.60
CA PRO A 111 -12.97 5.24 -9.51
C PRO A 111 -12.19 6.56 -9.61
N GLU A 112 -12.65 7.48 -10.46
CA GLU A 112 -12.02 8.79 -10.68
C GLU A 112 -12.74 9.96 -9.97
N VAL A 113 -12.05 11.11 -9.88
CA VAL A 113 -12.65 12.35 -9.38
C VAL A 113 -13.56 12.96 -10.44
N GLN A 114 -14.57 13.73 -9.99
CA GLN A 114 -15.54 14.39 -10.88
C GLN A 114 -14.86 15.19 -12.00
N GLU A 115 -13.83 15.97 -11.63
CA GLU A 115 -13.05 16.80 -12.54
C GLU A 115 -12.54 16.04 -13.78
N PHE A 116 -12.06 14.80 -13.62
CA PHE A 116 -11.59 14.00 -14.76
C PHE A 116 -12.72 13.31 -15.48
N VAL A 117 -13.76 12.89 -14.76
CA VAL A 117 -14.95 12.27 -15.35
C VAL A 117 -15.70 13.23 -16.27
N ASP A 118 -15.68 14.53 -15.96
CA ASP A 118 -16.28 15.56 -16.79
C ASP A 118 -15.61 15.70 -18.16
N LEU A 119 -14.35 15.27 -18.29
CA LEU A 119 -13.59 15.26 -19.54
C LEU A 119 -13.89 14.03 -20.41
N TYR A 120 -14.63 13.05 -19.90
CA TYR A 120 -14.88 11.80 -20.64
C TYR A 120 -15.88 12.03 -21.78
N SER A 121 -15.55 11.47 -22.94
CA SER A 121 -16.49 11.29 -24.04
C SER A 121 -17.66 10.38 -23.64
N ASN A 122 -18.73 10.39 -24.43
CA ASN A 122 -19.88 9.51 -24.20
C ASN A 122 -19.51 8.02 -24.23
N GLU A 123 -18.51 7.65 -25.02
CA GLU A 123 -18.00 6.29 -25.05
C GLU A 123 -17.20 5.96 -23.78
N GLU A 124 -16.30 6.84 -23.36
CA GLU A 124 -15.51 6.65 -22.14
C GLU A 124 -16.38 6.59 -20.89
N LYS A 125 -17.50 7.32 -20.84
CA LYS A 125 -18.49 7.23 -19.74
C LYS A 125 -19.09 5.84 -19.55
N LYS A 126 -18.97 4.92 -20.53
CA LYS A 126 -19.32 3.51 -20.33
C LYS A 126 -18.54 2.87 -19.18
N VAL A 127 -17.37 3.41 -18.80
CA VAL A 127 -16.62 2.95 -17.60
C VAL A 127 -17.43 3.03 -16.32
N LEU A 128 -18.37 3.97 -16.25
CA LEU A 128 -19.25 4.18 -15.11
C LEU A 128 -20.47 3.24 -15.12
N SER A 129 -20.66 2.40 -16.13
CA SER A 129 -21.80 1.46 -16.19
C SER A 129 -21.72 0.32 -15.16
N VAL A 130 -20.54 0.12 -14.57
CA VAL A 130 -20.26 -0.90 -13.56
C VAL A 130 -19.83 -0.27 -12.24
N ARG A 131 -19.86 -1.07 -11.17
CA ARG A 131 -19.25 -0.63 -9.91
C ARG A 131 -17.73 -0.56 -10.08
N PRO A 132 -17.08 0.49 -9.58
CA PRO A 132 -15.63 0.54 -9.53
C PRO A 132 -15.05 -0.58 -8.66
N GLY A 133 -13.80 -0.96 -8.95
CA GLY A 133 -13.09 -2.07 -8.32
C GLY A 133 -12.01 -1.65 -7.33
N ILE A 134 -11.82 -2.44 -6.27
CA ILE A 134 -10.58 -2.39 -5.47
C ILE A 134 -9.39 -2.77 -6.38
N VAL A 135 -9.54 -3.90 -7.08
CA VAL A 135 -8.61 -4.39 -8.10
C VAL A 135 -9.22 -4.19 -9.47
N GLY A 136 -8.39 -3.98 -10.46
CA GLY A 136 -8.81 -3.87 -11.85
C GLY A 136 -7.62 -4.01 -12.78
N PRO A 137 -7.86 -4.13 -14.09
CA PRO A 137 -6.80 -4.26 -15.08
C PRO A 137 -5.82 -3.08 -15.00
N ASN A 138 -6.33 -1.85 -14.85
CA ASN A 138 -5.49 -0.66 -14.66
C ASN A 138 -4.61 -0.72 -13.42
N GLN A 139 -5.15 -1.14 -12.28
CA GLN A 139 -4.41 -1.26 -11.02
C GLN A 139 -3.27 -2.28 -11.12
N ILE A 140 -3.37 -3.24 -12.04
CA ILE A 140 -2.36 -4.27 -12.29
C ILE A 140 -1.34 -3.78 -13.32
N PHE A 141 -1.79 -3.33 -14.50
CA PHE A 141 -0.91 -2.93 -15.60
C PHE A 141 -0.20 -1.59 -15.34
N MET A 142 -0.85 -0.68 -14.61
CA MET A 142 -0.34 0.65 -14.27
C MET A 142 -0.12 0.79 -12.76
N ARG A 143 0.35 -0.28 -12.09
CA ARG A 143 0.58 -0.29 -10.64
C ARG A 143 1.45 0.88 -10.16
N ASN A 144 2.49 1.18 -10.93
CA ASN A 144 3.46 2.24 -10.66
C ASN A 144 3.15 3.49 -11.51
N GLU A 145 1.87 3.86 -11.62
CA GLU A 145 1.44 5.09 -12.31
C GLU A 145 2.22 6.33 -11.83
N GLU A 146 2.61 6.35 -10.55
CA GLU A 146 3.38 7.43 -9.92
C GLU A 146 4.78 7.63 -10.56
N GLU A 147 5.35 6.60 -11.22
CA GLU A 147 6.63 6.65 -11.95
C GLU A 147 6.47 7.19 -13.39
N LEU A 148 5.23 7.33 -13.89
CA LEU A 148 4.97 7.72 -15.28
C LEU A 148 5.03 9.24 -15.52
N TYR A 149 5.36 10.03 -14.49
CA TYR A 149 5.42 11.49 -14.57
C TYR A 149 6.87 11.96 -14.76
N PRO A 150 7.24 12.54 -15.91
CA PRO A 150 8.57 13.12 -16.10
C PRO A 150 8.85 14.30 -15.15
N LEU A 151 10.12 14.61 -14.90
CA LEU A 151 10.47 15.79 -14.10
C LEU A 151 10.12 17.08 -14.87
N GLY A 152 9.54 18.06 -14.15
CA GLY A 152 9.25 19.39 -14.69
C GLY A 152 7.98 19.52 -15.54
N VAL A 153 7.14 18.47 -15.64
CA VAL A 153 5.86 18.57 -16.34
C VAL A 153 4.73 19.01 -15.40
N ASP A 154 3.70 19.65 -15.97
CA ASP A 154 2.42 19.80 -15.28
C ASP A 154 1.77 18.41 -15.13
N VAL A 155 1.65 17.96 -13.88
CA VAL A 155 1.13 16.63 -13.53
C VAL A 155 -0.29 16.43 -14.04
N ARG A 156 -1.13 17.48 -13.99
CA ARG A 156 -2.53 17.41 -14.39
C ARG A 156 -2.66 17.30 -15.91
N GLU A 157 -1.97 18.17 -16.65
CA GLU A 157 -1.98 18.14 -18.11
C GLU A 157 -1.41 16.82 -18.63
N HIS A 158 -0.29 16.37 -18.06
CA HIS A 158 0.32 15.10 -18.43
C HIS A 158 -0.62 13.91 -18.20
N TYR A 159 -1.32 13.91 -17.06
CA TYR A 159 -2.32 12.88 -16.76
C TYR A 159 -3.44 12.85 -17.81
N ILE A 160 -4.04 14.01 -18.10
CA ILE A 160 -5.16 14.11 -19.04
C ILE A 160 -4.75 13.66 -20.45
N LYS A 161 -3.53 14.04 -20.88
CA LYS A 161 -3.07 13.80 -22.25
C LYS A 161 -2.52 12.40 -22.51
N TYR A 162 -1.82 11.81 -21.53
CA TYR A 162 -1.06 10.57 -21.76
C TYR A 162 -1.52 9.38 -20.92
N ILE A 163 -1.93 9.60 -19.68
CA ILE A 163 -2.23 8.51 -18.73
C ILE A 163 -3.71 8.14 -18.79
N MET A 164 -4.60 9.13 -18.69
CA MET A 164 -6.05 8.93 -18.66
C MET A 164 -6.59 8.17 -19.88
N PRO A 165 -6.19 8.47 -21.14
CA PRO A 165 -6.70 7.73 -22.30
C PRO A 165 -6.28 6.26 -22.29
N GLN A 166 -5.06 5.96 -21.83
CA GLN A 166 -4.57 4.58 -21.70
C GLN A 166 -5.37 3.81 -20.64
N LYS A 167 -5.61 4.44 -19.49
CA LYS A 167 -6.46 3.88 -18.42
C LYS A 167 -7.86 3.57 -18.93
N LEU A 168 -8.49 4.54 -19.59
CA LEU A 168 -9.85 4.37 -20.12
C LEU A 168 -9.92 3.23 -21.14
N ARG A 169 -8.95 3.12 -22.05
CA ARG A 169 -8.90 2.02 -23.02
C ARG A 169 -8.85 0.65 -22.35
N ILE A 170 -8.02 0.49 -21.32
CA ILE A 170 -7.87 -0.77 -20.57
C ILE A 170 -9.17 -1.11 -19.82
N ASP A 171 -9.79 -0.12 -19.16
CA ASP A 171 -11.04 -0.32 -18.42
C ASP A 171 -12.24 -0.61 -19.34
N LEU A 172 -12.30 0.03 -20.52
CA LEU A 172 -13.32 -0.24 -21.54
C LEU A 172 -13.19 -1.67 -22.08
N ASN A 173 -11.97 -2.14 -22.34
CA ASN A 173 -11.72 -3.52 -22.77
C ASN A 173 -12.20 -4.54 -21.73
N TYR A 174 -11.98 -4.26 -20.44
CA TYR A 174 -12.50 -5.09 -19.36
C TYR A 174 -14.04 -5.11 -19.36
N ILE A 175 -14.68 -3.95 -19.53
CA ILE A 175 -16.16 -3.88 -19.52
C ILE A 175 -16.78 -4.69 -20.65
N ASN A 176 -16.16 -4.68 -21.82
CA ASN A 176 -16.63 -5.42 -22.99
C ASN A 176 -16.43 -6.94 -22.85
N SER A 177 -15.41 -7.37 -22.10
CA SER A 177 -15.06 -8.79 -21.93
C SER A 177 -15.43 -9.37 -20.57
N ARG A 178 -16.06 -8.59 -19.68
CA ARG A 178 -16.25 -8.97 -18.27
C ARG A 178 -17.00 -10.31 -18.11
N SER A 179 -16.44 -11.17 -17.27
CA SER A 179 -17.10 -12.39 -16.81
C SER A 179 -16.65 -12.69 -15.38
N PHE A 180 -17.40 -13.55 -14.68
CA PHE A 180 -17.05 -13.94 -13.32
C PHE A 180 -15.66 -14.62 -13.25
N LEU A 181 -15.31 -15.44 -14.25
CA LEU A 181 -13.99 -16.08 -14.33
C LEU A 181 -12.87 -15.06 -14.55
N ILE A 182 -13.12 -14.04 -15.38
CA ILE A 182 -12.16 -12.95 -15.60
C ILE A 182 -11.97 -12.14 -14.31
N ASP A 183 -13.03 -11.93 -13.52
CA ASP A 183 -12.92 -11.28 -12.22
C ASP A 183 -12.04 -12.10 -11.26
N LEU A 184 -12.26 -13.41 -11.15
CA LEU A 184 -11.42 -14.27 -10.32
C LEU A 184 -9.94 -14.22 -10.75
N LYS A 185 -9.68 -14.22 -12.06
CA LYS A 185 -8.33 -14.04 -12.60
C LYS A 185 -7.70 -12.72 -12.15
N TYR A 186 -8.45 -11.62 -12.23
CA TYR A 186 -7.93 -10.32 -11.79
C TYR A 186 -7.73 -10.24 -10.27
N ILE A 187 -8.57 -10.88 -9.46
CA ILE A 187 -8.35 -10.98 -8.00
C ILE A 187 -7.01 -11.69 -7.73
N PHE A 188 -6.81 -12.86 -8.35
CA PHE A 188 -5.58 -13.63 -8.16
C PHE A 188 -4.34 -12.87 -8.67
N GLN A 189 -4.42 -12.30 -9.88
CA GLN A 189 -3.33 -11.52 -10.45
C GLN A 189 -3.03 -10.26 -9.64
N GLY A 190 -4.06 -9.57 -9.15
CA GLY A 190 -3.91 -8.39 -8.30
C GLY A 190 -3.27 -8.71 -6.95
N ALA A 191 -3.65 -9.83 -6.33
CA ALA A 191 -3.00 -10.32 -5.11
C ALA A 191 -1.52 -10.65 -5.37
N MET A 192 -1.24 -11.42 -6.43
CA MET A 192 0.13 -11.78 -6.80
C MET A 192 1.00 -10.57 -7.10
N VAL A 193 0.53 -9.64 -7.93
CA VAL A 193 1.25 -8.42 -8.29
C VAL A 193 1.44 -7.49 -7.08
N THR A 194 0.52 -7.50 -6.13
CA THR A 194 0.70 -6.74 -4.88
C THR A 194 1.81 -7.33 -4.02
N ILE A 195 1.88 -8.66 -3.91
CA ILE A 195 2.94 -9.36 -3.15
C ILE A 195 4.29 -9.21 -3.86
N THR A 196 4.38 -9.56 -5.14
CA THR A 196 5.65 -9.55 -5.90
C THR A 196 6.12 -8.13 -6.19
N GLY A 197 5.20 -7.21 -6.50
CA GLY A 197 5.51 -5.80 -6.74
C GLY A 197 6.01 -5.08 -5.49
N ALA A 198 5.53 -5.45 -4.29
CA ALA A 198 6.07 -4.92 -3.04
C ALA A 198 7.50 -5.43 -2.75
N ILE A 199 7.84 -6.63 -3.23
CA ILE A 199 9.13 -7.31 -3.05
C ILE A 199 10.10 -7.01 -4.22
N SER A 200 9.69 -6.23 -5.22
CA SER A 200 10.47 -6.02 -6.45
C SER A 200 11.90 -5.51 -6.21
N ARG A 201 12.84 -6.14 -6.93
CA ARG A 201 14.31 -6.03 -6.87
C ARG A 201 14.83 -4.59 -6.86
N ARG A 202 14.10 -3.64 -7.44
CA ARG A 202 14.48 -2.21 -7.56
C ARG A 202 14.55 -1.49 -6.21
N HIS A 203 13.69 -1.83 -5.26
CA HIS A 203 13.71 -1.23 -3.92
C HIS A 203 14.92 -1.74 -3.11
N PHE A 204 15.25 -3.03 -3.28
CA PHE A 204 16.47 -3.62 -2.74
C PHE A 204 17.75 -2.95 -3.32
N LEU A 205 17.69 -2.52 -4.59
CA LEU A 205 18.80 -1.85 -5.27
C LEU A 205 18.97 -0.38 -4.84
N ASN A 206 17.88 0.37 -4.63
CA ASN A 206 17.93 1.76 -4.16
C ASN A 206 18.23 1.90 -2.65
N GLN A 207 18.04 0.83 -1.86
CA GLN A 207 18.35 0.79 -0.42
C GLN A 207 19.53 -0.12 -0.08
N LYS A 208 20.44 -0.43 -1.04
CA LYS A 208 21.59 -1.32 -0.80
C LYS A 208 22.38 -0.98 0.47
N SER A 209 22.59 0.30 0.73
CA SER A 209 23.27 0.79 1.93
C SER A 209 22.46 0.55 3.20
N GLN A 210 21.14 0.78 3.18
CA GLN A 210 20.25 0.52 4.32
C GLN A 210 20.14 -0.97 4.63
N ILE A 211 20.05 -1.80 3.59
CA ILE A 211 20.01 -3.25 3.72
C ILE A 211 21.36 -3.78 4.21
N GLY A 212 22.47 -3.25 3.70
CA GLY A 212 23.81 -3.54 4.21
C GLY A 212 23.94 -3.19 5.69
N LEU A 213 23.54 -1.99 6.10
CA LEU A 213 23.51 -1.55 7.49
C LEU A 213 22.60 -2.43 8.36
N PHE A 214 21.45 -2.84 7.86
CA PHE A 214 20.55 -3.76 8.56
C PHE A 214 21.24 -5.10 8.87
N PHE A 215 21.94 -5.70 7.90
CA PHE A 215 22.66 -6.95 8.11
C PHE A 215 23.86 -6.79 9.04
N ILE A 216 24.61 -5.68 8.90
CA ILE A 216 25.72 -5.34 9.79
C ILE A 216 25.22 -5.17 11.23
N ASP A 217 24.14 -4.42 11.45
CA ASP A 217 23.56 -4.22 12.77
C ASP A 217 22.97 -5.49 13.35
N THR A 218 22.32 -6.32 12.54
CA THR A 218 21.82 -7.64 12.97
C THR A 218 22.99 -8.50 13.45
N PHE A 219 24.10 -8.52 12.70
CA PHE A 219 25.31 -9.24 13.09
C PHE A 219 25.94 -8.66 14.37
N LEU A 220 26.10 -7.33 14.47
CA LEU A 220 26.66 -6.68 15.66
C LEU A 220 25.80 -6.90 16.90
N CYS A 221 24.48 -6.86 16.77
CA CYS A 221 23.56 -7.16 17.86
C CYS A 221 23.68 -8.62 18.29
N MET A 222 23.67 -9.56 17.34
CA MET A 222 23.85 -10.98 17.62
C MET A 222 25.20 -11.25 18.30
N PHE A 223 26.27 -10.65 17.81
CA PHE A 223 27.62 -10.76 18.37
C PHE A 223 27.71 -10.15 19.76
N SER A 224 27.10 -8.98 19.99
CA SER A 224 27.03 -8.32 21.30
C SER A 224 26.29 -9.18 22.33
N TYR A 225 25.16 -9.78 21.97
CA TYR A 225 24.43 -10.69 22.86
C TYR A 225 25.23 -11.97 23.14
N PHE A 226 25.88 -12.54 22.12
CA PHE A 226 26.75 -13.69 22.29
C PHE A 226 27.92 -13.38 23.24
N LEU A 227 28.61 -12.25 23.04
CA LEU A 227 29.71 -11.81 23.88
C LEU A 227 29.26 -11.51 25.32
N SER A 228 28.10 -10.88 25.48
CA SER A 228 27.50 -10.65 26.80
C SER A 228 27.24 -11.97 27.54
N TYR A 229 26.74 -13.00 26.85
CA TYR A 229 26.58 -14.34 27.42
C TYR A 229 27.91 -15.03 27.73
N LEU A 230 28.91 -14.90 26.84
CA LEU A 230 30.26 -15.43 27.05
C LEU A 230 30.90 -14.86 28.32
N LEU A 231 30.78 -13.54 28.51
CA LEU A 231 31.28 -12.85 29.70
C LEU A 231 30.50 -13.23 30.95
N ARG A 232 29.16 -13.29 30.85
CA ARG A 232 28.28 -13.61 31.98
C ARG A 232 28.51 -15.01 32.53
N LEU A 233 28.87 -15.96 31.66
CA LEU A 233 29.07 -17.36 32.00
C LEU A 233 30.56 -17.72 32.11
N GLU A 234 31.46 -16.73 32.15
CA GLU A 234 32.92 -16.94 32.24
C GLU A 234 33.47 -17.92 31.19
N GLY A 235 32.85 -17.94 30.00
CA GLY A 235 33.20 -18.85 28.92
C GLY A 235 32.63 -20.28 29.01
N ASN A 236 31.96 -20.64 30.10
CA ASN A 236 31.37 -21.97 30.30
C ASN A 236 29.88 -21.96 29.95
N PHE A 237 29.49 -22.52 28.80
CA PHE A 237 28.09 -22.54 28.36
C PHE A 237 27.39 -23.85 28.73
N PRO A 238 26.48 -23.87 29.72
CA PRO A 238 25.64 -25.03 29.96
C PRO A 238 24.76 -25.29 28.72
N PRO A 239 24.56 -26.55 28.31
CA PRO A 239 23.73 -26.87 27.13
C PRO A 239 22.30 -26.30 27.21
N LYS A 240 21.73 -26.18 28.41
CA LYS A 240 20.41 -25.60 28.65
C LYS A 240 20.35 -24.11 28.30
N GLU A 241 21.38 -23.34 28.68
CA GLU A 241 21.46 -21.90 28.39
C GLU A 241 21.67 -21.63 26.90
N LEU A 242 22.43 -22.49 26.22
CA LEU A 242 22.60 -22.45 24.76
C LEU A 242 21.25 -22.61 24.02
N ILE A 243 20.42 -23.56 24.46
CA ILE A 243 19.10 -23.79 23.86
C ILE A 243 18.20 -22.56 24.04
N ILE A 244 18.18 -21.98 25.26
CA ILE A 244 17.40 -20.77 25.56
C ILE A 244 17.90 -19.60 24.71
N PHE A 245 19.22 -19.41 24.61
CA PHE A 245 19.81 -18.35 23.79
C PHE A 245 19.35 -18.44 22.33
N PHE A 246 19.49 -19.61 21.69
CA PHE A 246 19.07 -19.78 20.29
C PHE A 246 17.55 -19.68 20.09
N HIS A 247 16.74 -20.01 21.10
CA HIS A 247 15.28 -19.81 21.02
C HIS A 247 14.87 -18.35 21.18
N VAL A 248 15.51 -17.59 22.06
CA VAL A 248 15.12 -16.20 22.37
C VAL A 248 15.71 -15.18 21.39
N LEU A 249 16.91 -15.46 20.87
CA LEU A 249 17.64 -14.56 19.98
C LEU A 249 16.84 -14.10 18.74
N PRO A 250 16.09 -14.96 18.02
CA PRO A 250 15.27 -14.52 16.89
C PRO A 250 14.20 -13.50 17.28
N TYR A 251 13.54 -13.67 18.43
CA TYR A 251 12.51 -12.74 18.91
C TYR A 251 13.11 -11.41 19.34
N LEU A 252 14.27 -11.42 20.02
CA LEU A 252 15.00 -10.20 20.39
C LEU A 252 15.45 -9.42 19.16
N LEU A 253 16.03 -10.10 18.17
CA LEU A 253 16.41 -9.48 16.91
C LEU A 253 15.20 -8.94 16.18
N MET A 254 14.09 -9.68 16.13
CA MET A 254 12.85 -9.21 15.49
C MET A 254 12.31 -7.93 16.13
N ILE A 255 12.23 -7.87 17.47
CA ILE A 255 11.78 -6.68 18.19
C ILE A 255 12.74 -5.51 17.94
N ARG A 256 14.04 -5.73 18.12
CA ARG A 256 15.07 -4.69 18.01
C ARG A 256 15.18 -4.12 16.61
N MET A 257 15.18 -4.98 15.59
CA MET A 257 15.21 -4.56 14.19
C MET A 257 13.93 -3.82 13.79
N SER A 258 12.77 -4.24 14.31
CA SER A 258 11.50 -3.51 14.11
C SER A 258 11.56 -2.10 14.69
N VAL A 259 12.18 -1.93 15.86
CA VAL A 259 12.41 -0.62 16.49
C VAL A 259 13.33 0.26 15.63
N PHE A 260 14.43 -0.28 15.11
CA PHE A 260 15.37 0.49 14.28
C PHE A 260 14.76 0.95 12.96
N ILE A 261 13.96 0.09 12.33
CA ILE A 261 13.16 0.44 11.15
C ILE A 261 12.15 1.54 11.51
N TYR A 262 11.43 1.38 12.62
CA TYR A 262 10.39 2.32 13.06
C TYR A 262 10.95 3.73 13.32
N PHE A 263 12.08 3.83 14.02
CA PHE A 263 12.73 5.12 14.28
C PHE A 263 13.53 5.67 13.09
N GLY A 264 13.50 4.98 11.94
CA GLY A 264 14.21 5.42 10.74
C GLY A 264 15.71 5.54 10.94
N PHE A 265 16.30 4.72 11.82
CA PHE A 265 17.71 4.84 12.21
C PHE A 265 18.64 4.77 10.99
N TYR A 266 18.31 3.91 10.03
CA TYR A 266 19.02 3.76 8.77
C TYR A 266 18.88 4.96 7.82
N ASN A 267 17.79 5.72 7.90
CA ASN A 267 17.63 6.96 7.14
C ASN A 267 18.50 8.09 7.72
N THR A 268 18.57 8.14 9.05
CA THR A 268 19.36 9.14 9.79
C THR A 268 20.86 8.91 9.64
N LEU A 269 21.33 7.67 9.79
CA LEU A 269 22.75 7.31 9.65
C LEU A 269 23.30 7.64 8.27
N ILE A 270 22.55 7.33 7.21
CA ILE A 270 23.00 7.59 5.85
C ILE A 270 23.14 9.08 5.59
N ARG A 271 22.25 9.94 6.13
CA ARG A 271 22.36 11.40 6.02
C ARG A 271 23.66 11.98 6.58
N PHE A 272 24.33 11.29 7.50
CA PHE A 272 25.60 11.73 8.09
C PHE A 272 26.83 11.18 7.37
N ILE A 273 26.66 10.14 6.54
CA ILE A 273 27.74 9.44 5.84
C ILE A 273 27.79 9.82 4.35
N SER A 274 26.68 10.31 3.78
CA SER A 274 26.58 10.88 2.43
C SER A 274 26.85 12.38 2.40
#